data_AF-A0A6B3N3G4-F1
#
_entry.id   AF-A0A6B3N3G4-F1
#
_cell.length_a   1.000
_cell.length_b   1.000
_cell.length_c   1.000
_cell.angle_alpha   90.00
_cell.angle_beta   90.00
_cell.angle_gamma   90.00
#
_symmetry.space_group_name_H-M   'P 1'
#
loop_
_entity.id
_entity.type
_entity.pdbx_description
1 polymer ?
#
loop_
_entity_poly.entity_id
_entity_poly.type
_entity_poly.pdbx_seq_one_letter_code
_entity_poly.pdbx_strand_id
1 'polypeptide(L)'
;MSIESICTQCGTKSYKLRQNHRYIIKYLPWGESPVFLEINRRQFKCQKCKKPFSEKLDFVRKRRNYTKRLAETTLKEVLRSGIRSVAQKGLVTTEEIERMLKDARSDLPNSPPKNLKKLGIDEIALVKGKGNYCAVLIDLEKSVLIQIL
;
A
#
# COMPACT_ATOMS: atom_id res chain seq x y z
N MET A 1 14.45 3.59 21.00
CA MET A 1 14.13 2.37 20.20
C MET A 1 13.26 1.47 21.07
N SER A 2 12.06 1.05 20.62
CA SER A 2 11.22 0.17 21.44
C SER A 2 11.94 -1.15 21.68
N ILE A 3 11.89 -1.72 22.89
CA ILE A 3 12.52 -3.03 23.18
C ILE A 3 11.54 -4.20 23.02
N GLU A 4 10.29 -3.88 22.68
CA GLU A 4 9.17 -4.81 22.63
C GLU A 4 8.36 -4.69 21.33
N SER A 5 7.64 -5.76 21.00
CA SER A 5 6.63 -5.77 19.94
C SER A 5 5.48 -6.72 20.30
N ILE A 6 4.30 -6.45 19.76
CA ILE A 6 3.08 -7.22 20.03
C ILE A 6 2.96 -8.37 19.02
N CYS A 7 2.77 -9.60 19.53
CA CYS A 7 2.60 -10.76 18.68
C CYS A 7 1.35 -10.62 17.80
N THR A 8 1.55 -10.64 16.48
CA THR A 8 0.46 -10.51 15.49
C THR A 8 -0.51 -11.70 15.44
N GLN A 9 -0.28 -12.74 16.25
CA GLN A 9 -1.11 -13.95 16.29
C GLN A 9 -1.94 -14.07 17.58
N CYS A 10 -1.39 -13.65 18.73
CA CYS A 10 -2.06 -13.82 20.04
C CYS A 10 -2.10 -12.54 20.90
N GLY A 11 -1.57 -11.42 20.41
CA GLY A 11 -1.58 -10.14 21.14
C GLY A 11 -0.59 -10.06 22.32
N THR A 12 0.13 -11.12 22.67
CA THR A 12 1.09 -11.09 23.76
C THR A 12 2.31 -10.23 23.41
N LYS A 13 2.73 -9.36 24.34
CA LYS A 13 3.99 -8.61 24.23
C LYS A 13 5.17 -9.57 24.19
N SER A 14 6.13 -9.30 23.31
CA SER A 14 7.39 -10.02 23.24
C SER A 14 8.57 -9.06 23.27
N TYR A 15 9.55 -9.42 24.09
CA TYR A 15 10.84 -8.75 24.22
C TYR A 15 11.96 -9.57 23.56
N LYS A 16 11.69 -10.83 23.20
CA LYS A 16 12.69 -11.76 22.67
C LYS A 16 12.92 -11.51 21.19
N LEU A 17 13.91 -10.66 20.90
CA LEU A 17 14.46 -10.50 19.56
C LEU A 17 15.06 -11.83 19.09
N ARG A 18 14.74 -12.21 17.85
CA ARG A 18 15.25 -13.42 17.21
C ARG A 18 16.25 -13.06 16.12
N GLN A 19 15.83 -12.22 15.17
CA GLN A 19 16.58 -11.88 13.97
C GLN A 19 16.26 -10.45 13.52
N ASN A 20 17.19 -9.87 12.79
CA ASN A 20 17.08 -8.57 12.14
C ASN A 20 17.16 -8.75 10.63
N HIS A 21 16.30 -8.06 9.89
CA HIS A 21 16.31 -8.08 8.43
C HIS A 21 16.43 -6.66 7.90
N ARG A 22 17.46 -6.41 7.09
CA ARG A 22 17.58 -5.16 6.32
C ARG A 22 16.46 -5.13 5.27
N TYR A 23 15.66 -4.07 5.29
CA TYR A 23 14.54 -3.85 4.38
C TYR A 23 14.73 -2.53 3.66
N ILE A 24 14.63 -2.56 2.33
CA ILE A 24 14.61 -1.37 1.49
C ILE A 24 13.16 -1.07 1.15
N ILE A 25 12.71 0.15 1.46
CA ILE A 25 11.32 0.57 1.31
C ILE A 25 11.27 1.82 0.44
N LYS A 26 10.56 1.77 -0.68
CA LYS A 26 10.34 2.92 -1.56
C LYS A 26 9.53 4.00 -0.83
N TYR A 27 10.01 5.23 -0.90
CA TYR A 27 9.36 6.41 -0.34
C TYR A 27 8.95 7.38 -1.45
N LEU A 28 8.31 8.48 -1.06
CA LEU A 28 8.06 9.58 -1.98
C LEU A 28 9.38 10.13 -2.52
N PRO A 29 9.45 10.43 -3.83
CA PRO A 29 10.63 11.01 -4.42
C PRO A 29 10.88 12.41 -3.86
N TRP A 30 12.14 12.83 -3.85
CA TRP A 30 12.53 14.20 -3.55
C TRP A 30 12.82 14.90 -4.87
N GLY A 31 11.85 15.66 -5.36
CA GLY A 31 11.88 16.17 -6.74
C GLY A 31 11.91 15.01 -7.74
N GLU A 32 12.92 14.97 -8.59
CA GLU A 32 13.14 13.89 -9.57
C GLU A 32 13.93 12.70 -8.99
N SER A 33 14.47 12.82 -7.78
CA SER A 33 15.29 11.78 -7.18
C SER A 33 14.45 10.72 -6.45
N PRO A 34 14.59 9.42 -6.78
CA PRO A 34 13.92 8.36 -6.03
C PRO A 34 14.52 8.24 -4.62
N VAL A 35 13.66 8.04 -3.62
CA VAL A 35 14.07 7.90 -2.21
C VAL A 35 13.74 6.50 -1.72
N PHE A 36 14.71 5.88 -1.04
CA PHE A 36 14.57 4.57 -0.42
C PHE A 36 14.91 4.66 1.07
N LEU A 37 14.04 4.12 1.92
CA LEU A 37 14.27 3.99 3.35
C LEU A 37 14.89 2.63 3.62
N GLU A 38 16.08 2.64 4.19
CA GLU A 38 16.71 1.45 4.72
C GLU A 38 16.32 1.27 6.18
N ILE A 39 15.63 0.18 6.49
CA ILE A 39 15.08 -0.08 7.82
C ILE A 39 15.57 -1.43 8.31
N ASN A 40 16.03 -1.46 9.56
CA ASN A 40 16.26 -2.69 10.28
C ASN A 40 14.92 -3.22 10.82
N ARG A 41 14.31 -4.15 10.09
CA ARG A 41 13.05 -4.76 10.50
C ARG A 41 13.30 -5.96 11.40
N ARG A 42 12.82 -5.86 12.63
CA ARG A 42 13.05 -6.84 13.69
C ARG A 42 12.03 -7.96 13.66
N GLN A 43 12.51 -9.17 13.92
CA GLN A 43 11.71 -10.37 14.10
C GLN A 43 11.86 -10.86 15.53
N PHE A 44 10.73 -11.05 16.20
CA PHE A 44 10.62 -11.53 17.57
C PHE A 44 10.14 -12.98 17.59
N LYS A 45 10.44 -13.72 18.67
CA LYS A 45 9.84 -15.04 18.94
C LYS A 45 8.81 -14.89 20.06
N CYS A 46 7.54 -15.19 19.78
CA CYS A 46 6.50 -15.10 20.81
C CYS A 46 6.72 -16.15 21.90
N GLN A 47 6.66 -15.77 23.18
CA GLN A 47 6.83 -16.71 24.28
C GLN A 47 5.61 -17.64 24.47
N LYS A 48 4.41 -17.17 24.13
CA LYS A 48 3.16 -17.96 24.21
C LYS A 48 3.01 -18.89 22.99
N CYS A 49 2.97 -18.34 21.79
CA CYS A 49 2.79 -19.13 20.56
C CYS A 49 4.04 -19.91 20.11
N LYS A 50 5.23 -19.58 20.64
CA LYS A 50 6.54 -20.05 20.18
C LYS A 50 6.88 -19.77 18.70
N LYS A 51 5.98 -19.12 17.94
CA LYS A 51 6.14 -18.73 16.53
C LYS A 51 6.91 -17.40 16.37
N PRO A 52 7.71 -17.23 15.30
CA PRO A 52 8.33 -15.97 14.96
C PRO A 52 7.31 -14.98 14.39
N PHE A 53 7.52 -13.68 14.62
CA PHE A 53 6.73 -12.62 13.99
C PHE A 53 7.59 -11.37 13.80
N SER A 54 7.39 -10.67 12.68
CA SER A 54 8.04 -9.39 12.43
C SER A 54 7.25 -8.25 13.07
N GLU A 55 7.95 -7.20 13.48
CA GLU A 55 7.30 -5.98 13.92
C GLU A 55 6.40 -5.38 12.82
N LYS A 56 5.35 -4.70 13.26
CA LYS A 56 4.50 -3.88 12.41
C LYS A 56 5.19 -2.53 12.20
N LEU A 57 5.18 -2.06 10.96
CA LEU A 57 5.62 -0.72 10.60
C LEU A 57 4.37 0.06 10.19
N ASP A 58 4.00 1.10 10.92
CA ASP A 58 2.70 1.76 10.71
C ASP A 58 2.59 2.45 9.35
N PHE A 59 3.72 2.87 8.78
CA PHE A 59 3.82 3.51 7.48
C PHE A 59 3.94 2.53 6.31
N VAL A 60 4.00 1.20 6.55
CA VAL A 60 4.15 0.17 5.50
C VAL A 60 3.16 -0.98 5.71
N ARG A 61 2.35 -1.26 4.69
CA ARG A 61 1.43 -2.41 4.74
C ARG A 61 2.22 -3.72 4.77
N LYS A 62 1.67 -4.75 5.42
CA LYS A 62 2.32 -6.07 5.54
C LYS A 62 2.66 -6.62 4.15
N ARG A 63 3.87 -7.19 4.00
CA ARG A 63 4.38 -7.75 2.72
C ARG A 63 4.48 -6.74 1.57
N ARG A 64 4.66 -5.44 1.87
CA ARG A 64 5.00 -4.40 0.89
C ARG A 64 6.41 -3.85 1.13
N ASN A 65 7.01 -3.37 0.04
CA ASN A 65 8.33 -2.72 -0.05
C ASN A 65 8.20 -1.23 -0.41
N TYR A 66 7.03 -0.63 -0.17
CA TYR A 66 6.74 0.78 -0.38
C TYR A 66 5.88 1.32 0.76
N THR A 67 5.96 2.62 1.00
CA THR A 67 5.14 3.27 2.03
C THR A 67 3.69 3.44 1.61
N LYS A 68 2.77 3.48 2.59
CA LYS A 68 1.35 3.78 2.37
C LYS A 68 1.18 5.12 1.65
N ARG A 69 1.94 6.13 2.07
CA ARG A 69 1.94 7.47 1.46
C ARG A 69 2.38 7.45 -0.01
N LEU A 70 3.38 6.64 -0.36
CA LEU A 70 3.75 6.42 -1.76
C LEU A 70 2.59 5.80 -2.53
N ALA A 71 1.99 4.73 -2.02
CA ALA A 71 0.84 4.08 -2.66
C ALA A 71 -0.33 5.04 -2.90
N GLU A 72 -0.73 5.83 -1.90
CA GLU A 72 -1.81 6.83 -2.02
C GLU A 72 -1.50 7.88 -3.10
N THR A 73 -0.25 8.34 -3.18
CA THR A 73 0.17 9.35 -4.16
C THR A 73 0.20 8.77 -5.56
N THR A 74 0.76 7.57 -5.73
CA THR A 74 0.76 6.82 -6.98
C THR A 74 -0.66 6.59 -7.48
N LEU A 75 -1.59 6.17 -6.62
CA LEU A 75 -2.97 5.93 -7.03
C LEU A 75 -3.66 7.20 -7.52
N LYS A 76 -3.49 8.34 -6.84
CA LYS A 76 -4.02 9.64 -7.33
C LYS A 76 -3.49 10.00 -8.71
N GLU A 77 -2.24 9.66 -8.99
CA GLU A 77 -1.63 9.89 -10.30
C GLU A 77 -2.19 8.93 -11.35
N VAL A 78 -2.35 7.66 -11.01
CA VAL A 78 -2.94 6.63 -11.88
C VAL A 78 -4.37 7.02 -12.29
N LEU A 79 -5.16 7.62 -11.40
CA LEU A 79 -6.50 8.13 -11.71
C LEU A 79 -6.49 9.32 -12.67
N ARG A 80 -5.34 9.97 -12.90
CA ARG A 80 -5.21 11.12 -13.81
C ARG A 80 -4.57 10.75 -15.14
N SER A 81 -3.59 9.84 -15.14
CA SER A 81 -2.75 9.55 -16.33
C SER A 81 -2.69 8.05 -16.70
N GLY A 82 -3.32 7.18 -15.91
CA GLY A 82 -3.33 5.73 -16.13
C GLY A 82 -2.06 5.01 -15.69
N ILE A 83 -2.16 3.69 -15.51
CA ILE A 83 -1.10 2.85 -14.92
C ILE A 83 0.24 2.95 -15.68
N ARG A 84 0.21 2.91 -17.02
CA ARG A 84 1.43 2.89 -17.84
C ARG A 84 2.22 4.19 -17.75
N SER A 85 1.52 5.33 -17.78
CA SER A 85 2.17 6.64 -17.68
C SER A 85 2.91 6.76 -16.35
N VAL A 86 2.28 6.32 -15.26
CA VAL A 86 2.88 6.33 -13.92
C VAL A 86 4.05 5.34 -13.82
N ALA A 87 3.90 4.12 -14.36
CA ALA A 87 4.97 3.12 -14.34
C ALA A 87 6.19 3.55 -15.18
N GLN A 88 5.99 4.28 -16.28
CA GLN A 88 7.07 4.80 -17.12
C GLN A 88 7.99 5.80 -16.40
N LYS A 89 7.51 6.42 -15.31
CA LYS A 89 8.36 7.27 -14.44
C LYS A 89 9.40 6.47 -13.64
N GLY A 90 9.32 5.14 -13.63
CA GLY A 90 10.34 4.25 -13.08
C GLY A 90 10.35 4.08 -11.56
N LEU A 91 9.53 4.83 -10.81
CA LEU A 91 9.49 4.71 -9.34
C LEU A 91 8.78 3.42 -8.87
N VAL A 92 7.71 3.02 -9.56
CA VAL A 92 6.87 1.86 -9.22
C VAL A 92 6.59 1.02 -10.47
N THR A 93 6.51 -0.30 -10.31
CA THR A 93 6.16 -1.19 -11.42
C THR A 93 4.65 -1.30 -11.61
N THR A 94 4.22 -1.79 -12.76
CA THR A 94 2.82 -2.12 -13.05
C THR A 94 2.24 -3.07 -11.99
N GLU A 95 2.99 -4.10 -11.58
CA GLU A 95 2.55 -5.08 -10.57
C GLU A 95 2.47 -4.45 -9.17
N GLU A 96 3.33 -3.48 -8.87
CA GLU A 96 3.23 -2.72 -7.62
C GLU A 96 1.97 -1.87 -7.61
N ILE A 97 1.65 -1.20 -8.71
CA ILE A 97 0.43 -0.40 -8.89
C ILE A 97 -0.82 -1.30 -8.77
N GLU A 98 -0.83 -2.47 -9.40
CA GLU A 98 -1.94 -3.42 -9.26
C GLU A 98 -2.14 -3.86 -7.79
N ARG A 99 -1.04 -4.09 -7.06
CA ARG A 99 -1.11 -4.39 -5.63
C ARG A 99 -1.65 -3.21 -4.83
N MET A 100 -1.28 -1.97 -5.18
CA MET A 100 -1.82 -0.76 -4.55
C MET A 100 -3.32 -0.62 -4.79
N LEU A 101 -3.80 -0.89 -6.01
CA LEU A 101 -5.23 -0.90 -6.35
C LEU A 101 -6.00 -1.96 -5.55
N LYS A 102 -5.45 -3.18 -5.43
CA LYS A 102 -6.05 -4.26 -4.61
C LYS A 102 -6.09 -3.90 -3.13
N ASP A 103 -5.03 -3.28 -2.62
CA ASP A 103 -4.98 -2.83 -1.23
C ASP A 103 -6.01 -1.72 -0.99
N ALA A 104 -6.11 -0.74 -1.89
CA ALA A 104 -7.11 0.33 -1.81
C ALA A 104 -8.55 -0.21 -1.87
N ARG A 105 -8.85 -1.13 -2.79
CA ARG A 105 -10.16 -1.80 -2.86
C ARG A 105 -10.55 -2.47 -1.54
N SER A 106 -9.58 -3.04 -0.83
CA SER A 106 -9.81 -3.71 0.46
C SER A 106 -10.04 -2.74 1.62
N ASP A 107 -9.59 -1.49 1.47
CA ASP A 107 -9.67 -0.45 2.50
C ASP A 107 -10.89 0.48 2.29
N LEU A 108 -11.53 0.44 1.11
CA LEU A 108 -12.71 1.24 0.80
C LEU A 108 -13.93 0.74 1.59
N PRO A 109 -14.74 1.66 2.13
CA PRO A 109 -15.96 1.28 2.84
C PRO A 109 -16.98 0.68 1.86
N ASN A 110 -17.69 -0.36 2.31
CA ASN A 110 -18.81 -0.94 1.55
C ASN A 110 -20.07 -0.06 1.53
N SER A 111 -20.03 1.12 2.17
CA SER A 111 -21.16 2.04 2.24
C SER A 111 -21.07 3.13 1.16
N PRO A 112 -22.18 3.54 0.56
CA PRO A 112 -22.19 4.63 -0.41
C PRO A 112 -21.69 5.95 0.22
N PRO A 113 -21.00 6.80 -0.55
CA PRO A 113 -20.49 8.07 -0.05
C PRO A 113 -21.66 9.00 0.32
N LYS A 114 -21.54 9.68 1.47
CA LYS A 114 -22.51 10.70 1.89
C LYS A 114 -22.29 11.99 1.08
N ASN A 115 -23.38 12.57 0.58
CA ASN A 115 -23.40 13.84 -0.16
C ASN A 115 -22.56 13.84 -1.45
N LEU A 116 -22.66 12.77 -2.25
CA LEU A 116 -22.04 12.72 -3.58
C LEU A 116 -22.83 13.57 -4.57
N LYS A 117 -22.20 14.58 -5.17
CA LYS A 117 -22.81 15.45 -6.20
C LYS A 117 -22.40 15.10 -7.62
N LYS A 118 -21.12 14.73 -7.81
CA LYS A 118 -20.53 14.43 -9.13
C LYS A 118 -19.75 13.14 -9.05
N LEU A 119 -20.22 12.13 -9.79
CA LEU A 119 -19.57 10.84 -9.90
C LEU A 119 -18.82 10.75 -11.22
N GLY A 120 -17.52 10.48 -11.13
CA GLY A 120 -16.69 10.07 -12.26
C GLY A 120 -16.63 8.55 -12.31
N ILE A 121 -16.78 7.99 -13.50
CA ILE A 121 -16.58 6.57 -13.78
C ILE A 121 -15.50 6.51 -14.84
N ASP A 122 -14.44 5.77 -14.55
CA ASP A 122 -13.36 5.53 -15.50
C ASP A 122 -12.93 4.07 -15.50
N GLU A 123 -12.32 3.61 -16.59
CA GLU A 123 -11.87 2.24 -16.76
C GLU A 123 -10.34 2.18 -16.79
N ILE A 124 -9.77 1.40 -15.89
CA ILE A 124 -8.32 1.20 -15.82
C ILE A 124 -7.97 -0.20 -16.31
N ALA A 125 -7.26 -0.26 -17.43
CA ALA A 125 -6.69 -1.50 -17.94
C ALA A 125 -5.52 -1.97 -17.04
N LEU A 126 -5.72 -3.07 -16.30
CA LEU A 126 -4.69 -3.68 -15.46
C LEU A 126 -3.63 -4.38 -16.34
N VAL A 127 -4.09 -5.15 -17.34
CA VAL A 127 -3.21 -5.87 -18.29
C VAL A 127 -3.78 -5.75 -19.71
N LYS A 128 -3.06 -5.07 -20.62
CA LYS A 128 -3.47 -4.99 -22.04
C LYS A 128 -3.45 -6.38 -22.68
N GLY A 129 -4.51 -6.72 -23.42
CA GLY A 129 -4.63 -7.96 -24.20
C GLY A 129 -5.24 -9.16 -23.48
N LYS A 130 -5.58 -9.03 -22.18
CA LYS A 130 -6.25 -10.10 -21.42
C LYS A 130 -7.68 -9.77 -20.97
N GLY A 131 -8.21 -8.59 -21.32
CA GLY A 131 -9.55 -8.16 -20.92
C GLY A 131 -9.71 -7.84 -19.44
N ASN A 132 -8.62 -7.70 -18.68
CA ASN A 132 -8.66 -7.38 -17.25
C ASN A 132 -8.65 -5.87 -17.06
N TYR A 133 -9.85 -5.32 -16.87
CA TYR A 133 -10.08 -3.94 -16.52
C TYR A 133 -10.66 -3.85 -15.11
N CYS A 134 -10.41 -2.74 -14.44
CA CYS A 134 -11.18 -2.37 -13.26
C CYS A 134 -11.91 -1.06 -13.51
N ALA A 135 -13.20 -1.01 -13.14
CA ALA A 135 -13.95 0.22 -13.18
C ALA A 135 -13.71 0.97 -11.88
N VAL A 136 -13.43 2.26 -11.98
CA VAL A 136 -13.09 3.12 -10.86
C VAL A 136 -14.12 4.22 -10.72
N LEU A 137 -14.69 4.31 -9.52
CA LEU A 137 -15.69 5.29 -9.13
C LEU A 137 -15.01 6.38 -8.30
N ILE A 138 -15.13 7.63 -8.72
CA ILE A 138 -14.43 8.78 -8.11
C ILE A 138 -15.43 9.88 -7.79
N ASP A 139 -15.36 10.44 -6.59
CA ASP A 139 -16.04 11.71 -6.27
C ASP A 139 -15.25 12.84 -6.94
N LEU A 140 -15.80 13.42 -8.02
CA LEU A 140 -15.10 14.45 -8.80
C LEU A 140 -14.92 15.75 -8.03
N GLU A 141 -15.75 16.06 -7.03
CA GLU A 141 -15.58 17.26 -6.22
C GLU A 141 -14.46 17.08 -5.20
N LYS A 142 -14.40 15.91 -4.57
CA LYS A 142 -13.39 15.63 -3.53
C LYS A 142 -12.10 15.01 -4.07
N SER A 143 -12.09 14.58 -5.34
CA SER A 143 -11.02 13.77 -5.94
C SER A 143 -10.69 12.54 -5.08
N VAL A 144 -11.72 11.90 -4.51
CA VAL A 144 -11.60 10.74 -3.64
C VAL A 144 -12.11 9.50 -4.37
N LEU A 145 -11.31 8.44 -4.30
CA LEU A 145 -11.68 7.11 -4.76
C LEU A 145 -12.84 6.56 -3.91
N ILE A 146 -13.97 6.25 -4.53
CA ILE A 146 -15.16 5.70 -3.87
C ILE A 146 -15.10 4.17 -3.89
N GLN A 147 -14.89 3.59 -5.08
CA GLN A 147 -14.97 2.15 -5.27
C GLN A 147 -14.15 1.70 -6.48
N ILE A 148 -13.61 0.47 -6.40
CA ILE A 148 -12.95 -0.22 -7.50
C ILE A 148 -13.72 -1.53 -7.72
N LEU A 149 -14.28 -1.72 -8.91
CA LEU A 149 -15.04 -2.91 -9.33
C LEU A 149 -14.15 -3.89 -10.08
#